data_AF-A0A971P396-F1
#
_entry.id   AF-A0A971P396-F1
#
_cell.length_a   1.000
_cell.length_b   1.000
_cell.length_c   1.000
_cell.angle_alpha   90.00
_cell.angle_beta   90.00
_cell.angle_gamma   90.00
#
_symmetry.space_group_name_H-M   'P 1'
#
loop_
_entity.id
_entity.type
_entity.pdbx_description
1 polymer ?
#
loop_
_entity_poly.entity_id
_entity_poly.type
_entity_poly.pdbx_seq_one_letter_code
_entity_poly.pdbx_strand_id
1 'polypeptide(L)' 'MWKDLWEDLKKADADWQMIYYGKAVHSFTNPQTGDDPAKSSTYDKKADKHSWAAMKQFLREVFEDAAHH' A
#
# COMPACT_ATOMS: atom_id res chain seq x y z
N MET A 1 -12.56 -9.57 -9.76
CA MET A 1 -11.98 -8.28 -9.34
C MET A 1 -10.47 -8.34 -9.16
N TRP A 2 -9.90 -9.36 -8.52
CA TRP A 2 -8.42 -9.47 -8.34
C TRP A 2 -7.74 -10.48 -9.27
N LYS A 3 -8.54 -11.30 -9.98
CA LYS A 3 -8.05 -12.37 -10.84
C LYS A 3 -7.17 -11.82 -11.97
N ASP A 4 -7.58 -10.72 -12.60
CA ASP A 4 -6.87 -10.17 -13.75
C ASP A 4 -5.52 -9.57 -13.32
N LEU A 5 -5.48 -8.86 -12.20
CA LEU A 5 -4.24 -8.34 -11.63
C LEU A 5 -3.26 -9.46 -11.26
N TRP A 6 -3.74 -10.53 -10.61
CA TRP A 6 -2.91 -11.68 -10.27
C TRP A 6 -2.28 -12.31 -11.52
N GLU A 7 -3.10 -12.56 -12.55
CA GLU A 7 -2.63 -13.18 -13.79
C GLU A 7 -1.65 -12.27 -14.53
N ASP A 8 -1.88 -10.96 -14.57
CA ASP A 8 -1.00 -10.00 -15.25
C ASP A 8 0.35 -9.88 -14.54
N LEU A 9 0.37 -9.80 -13.20
CA LEU A 9 1.61 -9.76 -12.42
C LEU A 9 2.39 -11.08 -12.52
N LYS A 10 1.68 -12.22 -12.56
CA LYS A 10 2.30 -13.53 -12.77
C LYS A 10 2.91 -13.65 -14.18
N LYS A 11 2.22 -13.19 -15.23
CA LYS A 11 2.76 -13.19 -16.60
C LYS A 11 3.99 -12.30 -16.73
N ALA A 12 4.08 -11.23 -15.93
CA ALA A 12 5.22 -10.33 -15.91
C ALA A 12 6.41 -10.87 -15.09
N ASP A 13 6.29 -12.05 -14.45
CA ASP A 13 7.26 -12.59 -13.49
C ASP A 13 7.66 -11.56 -12.42
N ALA A 14 6.69 -10.74 -12.01
CA ALA A 14 6.93 -9.67 -11.06
C ALA A 14 6.96 -10.22 -9.63
N ASP A 15 7.88 -9.71 -8.81
CA ASP A 15 7.79 -9.84 -7.35
C ASP A 15 6.82 -8.77 -6.82
N TRP A 16 5.71 -9.20 -6.21
CA TRP A 16 4.66 -8.29 -5.78
C TRP A 16 3.96 -8.75 -4.50
N GLN A 17 3.47 -7.76 -3.76
CA GLN A 17 2.71 -7.94 -2.55
C GLN A 17 1.49 -7.02 -2.54
N MET A 18 0.42 -7.47 -1.90
CA MET A 18 -0.79 -6.67 -1.72
C MET A 18 -1.21 -6.67 -0.26
N ILE A 19 -1.36 -5.47 0.31
CA ILE A 19 -1.65 -5.26 1.72
C ILE A 19 -2.99 -4.55 1.86
N TYR A 20 -3.92 -5.18 2.57
CA TYR A 20 -5.25 -4.65 2.82
C TYR A 20 -5.36 -4.04 4.22
N TYR A 21 -5.78 -2.78 4.27
CA TYR A 21 -6.11 -2.08 5.52
C TYR A 21 -7.64 -2.03 5.67
N GLY A 22 -8.23 -3.01 6.34
CA GLY A 22 -9.68 -3.26 6.28
C GLY A 22 -10.62 -2.15 6.77
N LYS A 23 -10.11 -1.09 7.43
CA LYS A 23 -10.90 0.09 7.85
C LYS A 23 -10.54 1.36 7.06
N ALA A 24 -9.50 1.30 6.25
CA ALA A 24 -9.03 2.44 5.48
C ALA A 24 -9.93 2.65 4.26
N VAL A 25 -10.32 3.90 4.03
CA VAL A 25 -11.01 4.35 2.81
C VAL A 25 -10.03 5.13 1.91
N HIS A 26 -10.51 5.78 0.86
CA HIS A 26 -9.61 6.57 0.00
C HIS A 26 -8.88 7.64 0.83
N SER A 27 -7.69 8.05 0.39
CA SER A 27 -6.90 9.10 1.08
C SER A 27 -6.62 8.86 2.57
N PHE A 28 -6.55 7.60 3.01
CA PHE A 28 -6.28 7.24 4.41
C PHE A 28 -4.94 7.75 4.95
N THR A 29 -4.03 8.18 4.08
CA THR A 29 -2.73 8.78 4.42
C THR A 29 -2.75 10.31 4.54
N ASN A 30 -3.84 10.97 4.15
CA ASN A 30 -3.91 12.43 4.15
C ASN A 30 -4.63 12.93 5.43
N PRO A 31 -3.92 13.52 6.41
CA PRO A 31 -4.52 14.02 7.64
C PRO A 31 -5.44 15.25 7.42
N GLN A 32 -5.44 15.86 6.23
CA GLN A 32 -6.24 17.04 5.91
C GLN A 32 -7.64 16.70 5.37
N THR A 33 -7.97 15.41 5.17
CA THR A 33 -9.28 15.01 4.61
C THR A 33 -10.44 15.24 5.58
N GLY A 34 -10.14 15.51 6.86
CA GLY A 34 -11.13 15.73 7.90
C GLY A 34 -11.92 14.46 8.23
N ASP A 35 -12.89 14.60 9.14
CA ASP A 35 -13.70 13.48 9.66
C ASP A 35 -15.09 13.41 9.04
N ASP A 36 -15.29 13.99 7.84
CA ASP A 36 -16.60 14.04 7.18
C ASP A 36 -17.03 12.64 6.73
N PRO A 37 -18.02 12.00 7.39
CA PRO A 37 -18.40 10.61 7.11
C PRO A 37 -19.10 10.45 5.75
N ALA A 38 -19.53 11.56 5.12
CA ALA A 38 -20.12 11.55 3.79
C ALA A 38 -19.06 11.43 2.68
N LYS A 39 -17.78 11.66 3.01
CA LYS A 39 -16.67 11.52 2.08
C LYS A 39 -16.10 10.11 2.24
N SER A 40 -15.96 9.39 1.13
CA SER A 40 -15.21 8.14 1.03
C SER A 40 -13.69 8.34 1.22
N SER A 41 -13.30 9.43 1.88
CA SER A 41 -11.95 9.95 2.03
C SER A 41 -11.78 10.48 3.45
N THR A 42 -11.25 9.64 4.33
CA THR A 42 -11.05 9.93 5.76
C THR A 42 -9.68 9.42 6.17
N TYR A 43 -8.97 10.20 6.96
CA TYR A 43 -7.65 9.83 7.47
C TYR A 43 -7.73 8.61 8.41
N ASP A 44 -6.89 7.60 8.20
CA ASP A 44 -6.69 6.48 9.13
C ASP A 44 -5.22 6.42 9.53
N LYS A 45 -4.93 6.99 10.72
CA LYS A 45 -3.58 7.04 11.30
C LYS A 45 -2.91 5.68 11.41
N LYS A 46 -3.66 4.60 11.64
CA LYS A 46 -3.10 3.26 11.78
C LYS A 46 -2.72 2.72 10.41
N ALA A 47 -3.60 2.85 9.43
CA ALA A 47 -3.33 2.45 8.05
C ALA A 47 -2.16 3.24 7.46
N ASP A 48 -2.12 4.56 7.66
CA ASP A 48 -1.01 5.43 7.25
C ASP A 48 0.34 4.97 7.81
N LYS A 49 0.43 4.78 9.13
CA LYS A 49 1.65 4.30 9.78
C LYS A 49 2.09 2.93 9.24
N HIS A 50 1.15 2.02 9.06
CA HIS A 50 1.47 0.66 8.61
C HIS A 50 1.87 0.63 7.13
N SER A 51 1.17 1.37 6.26
CA SER A 51 1.53 1.48 4.84
C SER A 51 2.91 2.11 4.66
N TRP A 52 3.24 3.12 5.47
CA TRP A 52 4.55 3.72 5.44
C TRP A 52 5.65 2.76 5.90
N ALA A 53 5.39 1.95 6.93
CA ALA A 53 6.33 0.95 7.39
C ALA A 53 6.60 -0.12 6.32
N ALA A 54 5.54 -0.64 5.69
CA ALA A 54 5.64 -1.62 4.60
C ALA A 54 6.40 -1.05 3.39
N MET A 55 6.09 0.18 2.97
CA MET A 55 6.80 0.85 1.87
C MET A 55 8.30 0.98 2.17
N LYS A 56 8.66 1.44 3.38
CA LYS A 56 10.06 1.54 3.78
C LYS A 56 10.76 0.20 3.83
N GLN A 57 10.07 -0.88 4.19
CA GLN A 57 10.62 -2.23 4.17
C GLN A 57 10.92 -2.67 2.73
N PHE A 58 9.93 -2.56 1.85
CA PHE A 58 10.11 -2.88 0.42
C PHE A 58 11.27 -2.11 -0.22
N LEU A 59 11.35 -0.79 0.02
CA LEU A 59 12.45 0.01 -0.52
C LEU A 59 13.82 -0.37 0.07
N ARG A 60 13.88 -0.79 1.34
CA ARG A 60 15.13 -1.31 1.92
C ARG A 60 15.53 -2.60 1.22
N GLU A 61 14.63 -3.57 1.10
CA GLU A 61 14.90 -4.84 0.40
C GLU A 61 15.42 -4.56 -1.02
N VAL A 62 14.72 -3.74 -1.81
CA VAL A 62 15.12 -3.43 -3.19
C VAL A 62 16.50 -2.75 -3.27
N PHE A 63 16.81 -1.79 -2.37
CA PHE A 63 18.07 -1.04 -2.45
C PHE A 63 19.25 -1.70 -1.73
N GLU A 64 18.99 -2.54 -0.72
CA GLU A 64 20.02 -3.33 -0.03
C GLU A 64 20.40 -4.57 -0.85
N ASP A 65 19.43 -5.28 -1.44
CA ASP A 65 19.71 -6.40 -2.34
C ASP A 65 20.48 -5.93 -3.59
N ALA A 66 20.14 -4.76 -4.13
CA ALA A 66 20.87 -4.16 -5.25
C ALA A 66 22.33 -3.79 -4.91
N ALA A 67 22.68 -3.63 -3.63
CA ALA A 67 24.05 -3.36 -3.19
C ALA A 67 24.89 -4.63 -2.99
N HIS A 68 24.26 -5.81 -3.06
CA HIS A 68 24.89 -7.12 -2.89
C HIS A 68 25.01 -7.92 -4.20
N HIS A 69 24.79 -7.28 -5.35
CA HIS A 69 25.02 -7.79 -6.71
C HIS A 69 26.06 -6.93 -7.44
#